data_AF-A0A484Y4L2-F1
#
_entry.id   AF-A0A484Y4L2-F1
#
_cell.length_a   1.000
_cell.length_b   1.000
_cell.length_c   1.000
_cell.angle_alpha   90.00
_cell.angle_beta   90.00
_cell.angle_gamma   90.00
#
_symmetry.space_group_name_H-M   'P 1'
#
loop_
_entity.id
_entity.type
_entity.pdbx_description
1 polymer ?
#
loop_
_entity_poly.entity_id
_entity_poly.type
_entity_poly.pdbx_seq_one_letter_code
_entity_poly.pdbx_strand_id
1 'polypeptide(L)'
;MHYRNVVCLLSCSLFLSSAWGCRLDEPEHNIYQKQGKGVVYLRPYEKTNLSLPQINYKRLRLLPNLLIDPTKLEDWETVPPATNLMTDVVYSGANATLPHYSYYSDGRAILYAGEIVQNPPGTPPVDISSFQAWGDFAADKYSLYYEGKRTDSNQQLNRRTLRQVEFNPQWKPDWLGLILRDKHYLYANGQRLDDPDTFTVLAQKSWDQRGKFSTAFNPCLPAPFGPWDTLARTQTKIMINGEQLDADPDTFSVVRWMPGSLFTWRDKNGL
;
A
#
# COMPACT_ATOMS: atom_id res chain seq x y z
N MET A 1 -54.60 22.80 -17.43
CA MET A 1 -53.37 22.14 -17.91
C MET A 1 -52.14 22.76 -17.23
N HIS A 2 -51.82 22.41 -15.97
CA HIS A 2 -50.61 22.96 -15.32
C HIS A 2 -49.87 22.05 -14.33
N TYR A 3 -50.26 20.77 -14.18
CA TYR A 3 -49.61 19.86 -13.22
C TYR A 3 -48.92 18.64 -13.86
N ARG A 4 -48.86 18.53 -15.19
CA ARG A 4 -48.14 17.44 -15.87
C ARG A 4 -46.64 17.66 -16.00
N ASN A 5 -46.17 18.91 -15.96
CA ASN A 5 -44.74 19.22 -16.14
C ASN A 5 -43.95 19.18 -14.82
N VAL A 6 -44.62 19.35 -13.67
CA VAL A 6 -43.96 19.32 -12.35
C VAL A 6 -43.63 17.88 -11.93
N VAL A 7 -44.48 16.92 -12.29
CA VAL A 7 -44.28 15.50 -11.95
C VAL A 7 -43.13 14.88 -12.77
N CYS A 8 -42.93 15.28 -14.03
CA CYS A 8 -41.78 14.83 -14.83
C CYS A 8 -40.44 15.37 -14.32
N LEU A 9 -40.41 16.58 -13.74
CA LEU A 9 -39.18 17.14 -13.16
C LEU A 9 -38.77 16.43 -11.86
N LEU A 10 -39.74 15.96 -11.08
CA LEU A 10 -39.51 15.18 -9.85
C LEU A 10 -39.19 13.70 -10.11
N SER A 11 -39.63 13.12 -11.23
CA SER A 11 -39.26 11.75 -11.60
C SER A 11 -37.89 11.67 -12.26
N CYS A 12 -37.43 12.71 -12.96
CA CYS A 12 -36.07 12.76 -13.51
C CYS A 12 -34.98 12.84 -12.44
N SER A 13 -35.26 13.36 -11.23
CA SER A 13 -34.29 13.38 -10.12
C SER A 13 -34.15 12.03 -9.40
N LEU A 14 -35.12 11.12 -9.55
CA LEU A 14 -35.07 9.77 -8.96
C LEU A 14 -34.33 8.74 -9.82
N PHE A 15 -34.00 9.10 -11.08
CA PHE A 15 -33.17 8.28 -11.99
C PHE A 15 -31.75 8.82 -12.17
N LEU A 16 -31.40 9.89 -11.46
CA LEU A 16 -30.00 10.21 -11.22
C LEU A 16 -29.51 9.21 -10.18
N SER A 17 -29.08 8.04 -10.65
CA SER A 17 -28.09 7.24 -9.94
C SER A 17 -27.08 8.22 -9.37
N SER A 18 -26.88 8.22 -8.05
CA SER A 18 -25.92 9.08 -7.38
C SER A 18 -24.65 9.04 -8.22
N ALA A 19 -24.40 10.11 -8.99
CA ALA A 19 -23.06 10.37 -9.44
C ALA A 19 -22.26 10.29 -8.15
N TRP A 20 -21.26 9.40 -8.09
CA TRP A 20 -20.36 9.31 -6.95
C TRP A 20 -19.67 10.66 -6.87
N GLY A 21 -20.36 11.60 -6.23
CA GLY A 21 -19.93 12.95 -6.02
C GLY A 21 -18.69 12.82 -5.17
N CYS A 22 -17.64 13.48 -5.61
CA CYS A 22 -16.42 13.55 -4.85
C CYS A 22 -16.72 13.96 -3.40
N ARG A 23 -16.28 13.13 -2.45
CA ARG A 23 -16.24 13.56 -1.06
C ARG A 23 -15.07 14.53 -0.94
N LEU A 24 -15.37 15.80 -0.69
CA LEU A 24 -14.39 16.83 -0.39
C LEU A 24 -13.93 16.80 1.08
N ASP A 25 -14.58 15.95 1.89
CA ASP A 25 -14.21 15.74 3.28
C ASP A 25 -12.95 14.87 3.37
N GLU A 26 -12.22 15.03 4.47
CA GLU A 26 -11.08 14.18 4.83
C GLU A 26 -11.48 12.70 4.77
N PRO A 27 -10.64 11.81 4.19
CA PRO A 27 -10.97 10.40 4.12
C PRO A 27 -11.17 9.84 5.53
N GLU A 28 -12.23 9.03 5.70
CA GLU A 28 -12.49 8.41 7.00
C GLU A 28 -11.35 7.46 7.38
N HIS A 29 -10.83 7.67 8.59
CA HIS A 29 -9.72 6.91 9.15
C HIS A 29 -10.23 5.62 9.79
N ASN A 30 -9.52 4.52 9.56
CA ASN A 30 -9.57 3.41 10.49
C ASN A 30 -8.84 3.83 11.77
N ILE A 31 -9.44 3.56 12.94
CA ILE A 31 -8.97 4.12 14.21
C ILE A 31 -8.98 3.08 15.32
N TYR A 32 -7.91 3.06 16.11
CA TYR A 32 -7.89 2.33 17.37
C TYR A 32 -8.53 3.16 18.48
N GLN A 33 -9.60 2.63 19.08
CA GLN A 33 -10.30 3.24 20.21
C GLN A 33 -10.28 2.35 21.44
N LYS A 34 -10.42 2.95 22.61
CA LYS A 34 -10.52 2.22 23.88
C LYS A 34 -11.85 1.48 23.96
N GLN A 35 -11.81 0.17 24.23
CA GLN A 35 -13.00 -0.63 24.52
C GLN A 35 -12.81 -1.40 25.83
N GLY A 36 -13.45 -0.94 26.90
CA GLY A 36 -13.25 -1.50 28.24
C GLY A 36 -11.79 -1.43 28.69
N LYS A 37 -11.17 -2.59 28.90
CA LYS A 37 -9.73 -2.73 29.23
C LYS A 37 -8.84 -2.88 28.00
N GLY A 38 -9.41 -3.16 26.83
CA GLY A 38 -8.71 -3.42 25.59
C GLY A 38 -8.89 -2.33 24.53
N VAL A 39 -8.75 -2.73 23.27
CA VAL A 39 -8.87 -1.88 22.09
C VAL A 39 -9.96 -2.41 21.17
N VAL A 40 -10.62 -1.52 20.44
CA VAL A 40 -11.39 -1.85 19.24
C VAL A 40 -10.79 -1.10 18.07
N TYR A 41 -10.61 -1.78 16.94
CA TYR A 41 -10.22 -1.16 15.69
C TYR A 41 -11.49 -0.91 14.88
N LEU A 42 -11.83 0.37 14.74
CA LEU A 42 -12.98 0.81 13.97
C LEU A 42 -12.61 0.90 12.50
N ARG A 43 -13.47 0.34 11.66
CA ARG A 43 -13.29 0.29 10.21
C ARG A 43 -14.56 0.82 9.54
N PRO A 44 -14.64 2.11 9.24
CA PRO A 44 -15.90 2.75 8.83
C PRO A 44 -16.53 2.15 7.57
N TYR A 45 -15.69 1.65 6.65
CA TYR A 45 -16.13 1.03 5.39
C TYR A 45 -16.34 -0.48 5.48
N GLU A 46 -16.08 -1.09 6.64
CA GLU A 46 -16.26 -2.52 6.86
C GLU A 46 -17.53 -2.79 7.67
N LYS A 47 -18.14 -3.96 7.42
CA LYS A 47 -19.36 -4.37 8.14
C LYS A 47 -19.12 -4.64 9.63
N THR A 48 -17.87 -4.88 10.02
CA THR A 48 -17.52 -5.30 11.38
C THR A 48 -16.26 -4.58 11.86
N ASN A 49 -16.24 -4.27 13.15
CA ASN A 49 -15.04 -3.77 13.85
C ASN A 49 -14.27 -4.94 14.45
N LEU A 50 -12.97 -4.78 14.65
CA LEU A 50 -12.13 -5.81 15.27
C LEU A 50 -11.96 -5.53 16.75
N SER A 51 -12.33 -6.49 17.60
CA SER A 51 -12.10 -6.39 19.04
C SER A 51 -10.74 -6.98 19.39
N LEU A 52 -9.93 -6.20 20.11
CA LEU A 52 -8.57 -6.50 20.52
C LEU A 52 -8.47 -6.39 22.07
N PRO A 53 -9.16 -7.26 22.83
CA PRO A 53 -9.23 -7.18 24.28
C PRO A 53 -7.87 -7.31 25.00
N GLN A 54 -6.89 -7.95 24.35
CA GLN A 54 -5.54 -8.20 24.85
C GLN A 54 -4.59 -7.00 24.72
N ILE A 55 -4.94 -6.01 23.90
CA ILE A 55 -4.07 -4.86 23.62
C ILE A 55 -4.31 -3.76 24.65
N ASN A 56 -3.22 -3.20 25.19
CA ASN A 56 -3.31 -2.11 26.14
C ASN A 56 -3.41 -0.74 25.44
N TYR A 57 -4.62 -0.18 25.37
CA TYR A 57 -4.88 1.13 24.74
C TYR A 57 -3.96 2.25 25.27
N LYS A 58 -3.68 2.30 26.58
CA LYS A 58 -2.86 3.37 27.16
C LYS A 58 -1.40 3.32 26.69
N ARG A 59 -0.92 2.13 26.34
CA ARG A 59 0.44 1.88 25.87
C ARG A 59 0.56 1.82 24.35
N LEU A 60 -0.56 1.72 23.63
CA LEU A 60 -0.56 1.64 22.17
C LEU A 60 0.03 2.92 21.57
N ARG A 61 1.02 2.74 20.70
CA ARG A 61 1.73 3.81 20.00
C ARG A 61 1.92 3.44 18.54
N LEU A 62 1.86 4.45 17.68
CA LEU A 62 2.33 4.37 16.30
C LEU A 62 3.84 4.11 16.29
N LEU A 63 4.28 3.16 15.48
CA LEU A 63 5.70 2.94 15.21
C LEU A 63 6.18 3.93 14.14
N PRO A 64 7.41 4.48 14.28
CA PRO A 64 7.97 5.36 13.26
C PRO A 64 8.06 4.66 11.91
N ASN A 65 7.54 5.33 10.86
CA ASN A 65 7.82 4.95 9.49
C ASN A 65 9.18 5.53 9.07
N LEU A 66 10.17 4.66 8.91
CA LEU A 66 11.56 5.04 8.62
C LEU A 66 11.80 5.42 7.15
N LEU A 67 10.79 5.36 6.28
CA LEU A 67 10.87 5.93 4.93
C LEU A 67 10.59 7.44 4.91
N ILE A 68 9.95 7.98 5.95
CA ILE A 68 9.70 9.41 6.04
C ILE A 68 11.03 10.10 6.37
N ASP A 69 11.53 10.89 5.43
CA ASP A 69 12.68 11.77 5.63
C ASP A 69 12.17 13.15 6.05
N PRO A 70 12.33 13.56 7.33
CA PRO A 70 11.82 14.85 7.81
C PRO A 70 12.44 16.05 7.09
N THR A 71 13.58 15.87 6.42
CA THR A 71 14.25 16.95 5.67
C THR A 71 13.67 17.15 4.26
N LYS A 72 12.87 16.20 3.79
CA LYS A 72 12.21 16.23 2.47
C LYS A 72 10.71 16.52 2.56
N LEU A 73 10.16 16.68 3.75
CA LEU A 73 8.75 17.02 3.96
C LEU A 73 8.47 18.43 3.43
N GLU A 74 7.33 18.59 2.75
CA GLU A 74 6.83 19.93 2.41
C GLU A 74 6.35 20.65 3.68
N ASP A 75 6.29 21.99 3.67
CA ASP A 75 5.98 22.82 4.86
C ASP A 75 4.63 22.48 5.54
N TRP A 76 3.72 21.82 4.82
CA TRP A 76 2.40 21.41 5.29
C TRP A 76 2.33 19.93 5.70
N GLU A 77 3.38 19.15 5.47
CA GLU A 77 3.48 17.76 5.91
C GLU A 77 4.13 17.67 7.29
N THR A 78 3.63 16.77 8.13
CA THR A 78 4.20 16.54 9.46
C THR A 78 4.36 15.07 9.75
N VAL A 79 5.44 14.71 10.45
CA VAL A 79 5.61 13.35 10.96
C VAL A 79 4.54 13.11 12.03
N PRO A 80 3.66 12.12 11.87
CA PRO A 80 2.60 11.86 12.83
C PRO A 80 3.20 11.50 14.20
N PRO A 81 2.70 12.08 15.31
CA PRO A 81 3.22 11.77 16.63
C PRO A 81 2.91 10.31 17.00
N ALA A 82 3.72 9.71 17.87
CA ALA A 82 3.53 8.33 18.33
C ALA A 82 2.16 8.06 18.99
N THR A 83 1.45 9.09 19.43
CA THR A 83 0.10 9.00 19.99
C THR A 83 -1.02 9.09 18.95
N ASN A 84 -0.71 9.36 17.68
CA ASN A 84 -1.70 9.38 16.61
C ASN A 84 -2.11 7.94 16.27
N LEU A 85 -3.37 7.59 16.53
CA LEU A 85 -3.95 6.27 16.27
C LEU A 85 -4.92 6.29 15.08
N MET A 86 -4.83 7.33 14.25
CA MET A 86 -5.65 7.63 13.08
C MET A 86 -4.77 7.79 11.84
N THR A 87 -3.73 6.97 11.69
CA THR A 87 -2.90 7.02 10.47
C THR A 87 -3.30 5.98 9.43
N ASP A 88 -4.25 5.10 9.78
CA ASP A 88 -4.76 4.08 8.88
C ASP A 88 -5.88 4.68 8.03
N VAL A 89 -5.64 4.86 6.73
CA VAL A 89 -6.57 5.52 5.81
C VAL A 89 -6.78 4.65 4.59
N VAL A 90 -8.01 4.64 4.08
CA VAL A 90 -8.33 3.98 2.83
C VAL A 90 -8.70 5.04 1.79
N TYR A 91 -7.76 5.33 0.88
CA TYR A 91 -7.99 6.28 -0.20
C TYR A 91 -8.76 5.59 -1.32
N SER A 92 -9.99 6.03 -1.56
CA SER A 92 -10.80 5.50 -2.65
C SER A 92 -10.91 6.51 -3.78
N GLY A 93 -10.37 6.16 -4.94
CA GLY A 93 -10.57 6.86 -6.19
C GLY A 93 -11.65 6.18 -7.05
N ALA A 94 -11.92 6.74 -8.22
CA ALA A 94 -12.93 6.21 -9.15
C ALA A 94 -12.64 4.77 -9.63
N ASN A 95 -11.36 4.38 -9.68
CA ASN A 95 -10.91 3.12 -10.29
C ASN A 95 -10.10 2.23 -9.35
N ALA A 96 -9.76 2.70 -8.14
CA ALA A 96 -8.94 1.94 -7.21
C ALA A 96 -9.11 2.41 -5.78
N THR A 97 -8.94 1.47 -4.88
CA THR A 97 -8.85 1.72 -3.45
C THR A 97 -7.43 1.40 -3.00
N LEU A 98 -6.80 2.36 -2.35
CA LEU A 98 -5.46 2.27 -1.83
C LEU A 98 -5.51 2.37 -0.29
N PRO A 99 -5.40 1.24 0.42
CA PRO A 99 -5.19 1.27 1.85
C PRO A 99 -3.77 1.75 2.16
N HIS A 100 -3.65 2.67 3.11
CA HIS A 100 -2.42 3.02 3.77
C HIS A 100 -2.57 2.68 5.24
N TYR A 101 -1.78 1.71 5.70
CA TYR A 101 -1.82 1.24 7.07
C TYR A 101 -0.47 1.46 7.73
N SER A 102 -0.52 1.68 9.04
CA SER A 102 0.67 1.83 9.86
C SER A 102 0.85 0.64 10.80
N TYR A 103 2.09 0.48 11.25
CA TYR A 103 2.39 -0.44 12.35
C TYR A 103 2.22 0.25 13.70
N TYR A 104 1.63 -0.44 14.66
CA TYR A 104 1.46 0.04 16.04
C TYR A 104 1.99 -0.99 17.04
N SER A 105 2.34 -0.55 18.24
CA SER A 105 2.70 -1.44 19.33
C SER A 105 2.24 -0.92 20.69
N ASP A 106 1.82 -1.84 21.56
CA ASP A 106 1.62 -1.57 22.99
C ASP A 106 2.82 -2.00 23.87
N GLY A 107 3.91 -2.41 23.22
CA GLY A 107 5.10 -2.99 23.85
C GLY A 107 5.01 -4.49 24.12
N ARG A 108 3.90 -5.15 23.78
CA ARG A 108 3.70 -6.61 23.90
C ARG A 108 3.26 -7.27 22.60
N ALA A 109 2.65 -6.51 21.71
CA ALA A 109 2.28 -6.96 20.38
C ALA A 109 2.64 -5.89 19.34
N ILE A 110 2.73 -6.33 18.09
CA ILE A 110 2.75 -5.47 16.91
C ILE A 110 1.39 -5.61 16.23
N LEU A 111 0.81 -4.49 15.80
CA LEU A 111 -0.44 -4.44 15.05
C LEU A 111 -0.19 -3.88 13.66
N TYR A 112 -0.92 -4.40 12.68
CA TYR A 112 -1.01 -3.87 11.32
C TYR A 112 -2.44 -4.05 10.83
N ALA A 113 -3.06 -2.98 10.30
CA ALA A 113 -4.44 -3.02 9.80
C ALA A 113 -5.49 -3.63 10.76
N GLY A 114 -5.29 -3.45 12.07
CA GLY A 114 -6.18 -3.99 13.11
C GLY A 114 -5.93 -5.45 13.49
N GLU A 115 -4.94 -6.11 12.90
CA GLU A 115 -4.55 -7.49 13.20
C GLU A 115 -3.26 -7.54 14.01
N ILE A 116 -3.11 -8.57 14.86
CA ILE A 116 -1.85 -8.83 15.55
C ILE A 116 -0.91 -9.53 14.57
N VAL A 117 0.25 -8.93 14.34
CA VAL A 117 1.32 -9.53 13.55
C VAL A 117 1.83 -10.77 14.27
N GLN A 118 1.76 -11.92 13.60
CA GLN A 118 2.19 -13.21 14.12
C GLN A 118 2.97 -13.98 13.08
N ASN A 119 3.98 -14.71 13.55
CA ASN A 119 4.79 -15.57 12.71
C ASN A 119 4.22 -16.99 12.69
N PRO A 120 4.29 -17.70 11.55
CA PRO A 120 3.79 -19.06 11.43
C PRO A 120 4.57 -20.02 12.35
N PRO A 121 3.94 -21.14 12.77
CA PRO A 121 4.61 -22.16 13.57
C PRO A 121 5.92 -22.64 12.93
N GLY A 122 6.95 -22.87 13.74
CA GLY A 122 8.28 -23.29 13.26
C GLY A 122 9.20 -22.14 12.83
N THR A 123 8.74 -20.89 12.88
CA THR A 123 9.57 -19.70 12.69
C THR A 123 9.77 -18.93 14.01
N PRO A 124 10.83 -18.12 14.14
CA PRO A 124 11.05 -17.32 15.35
C PRO A 124 9.84 -16.42 15.65
N PRO A 125 9.48 -16.19 16.92
CA PRO A 125 8.42 -15.25 17.26
C PRO A 125 8.79 -13.82 16.85
N VAL A 126 7.77 -12.97 16.70
CA VAL A 126 7.96 -11.54 16.40
C VAL A 126 8.78 -10.90 17.52
N ASP A 127 9.93 -10.33 17.18
CA ASP A 127 10.77 -9.64 18.15
C ASP A 127 10.41 -8.15 18.21
N ILE A 128 9.54 -7.83 19.17
CA ILE A 128 9.00 -6.49 19.38
C ILE A 128 10.11 -5.45 19.61
N SER A 129 11.18 -5.85 20.29
CA SER A 129 12.27 -4.93 20.70
C SER A 129 13.09 -4.39 19.53
N SER A 130 13.22 -5.18 18.47
CA SER A 130 14.01 -4.86 17.28
C SER A 130 13.14 -4.56 16.05
N PHE A 131 11.82 -4.54 16.21
CA PHE A 131 10.87 -4.31 15.13
C PHE A 131 10.97 -2.87 14.61
N GLN A 132 11.09 -2.72 13.30
CA GLN A 132 11.16 -1.44 12.59
C GLN A 132 10.30 -1.50 11.33
N ALA A 133 9.70 -0.36 10.96
CA ALA A 133 8.76 -0.26 9.84
C ALA A 133 9.22 0.77 8.80
N TRP A 134 8.90 0.50 7.54
CA TRP A 134 9.21 1.26 6.33
C TRP A 134 7.98 1.20 5.41
N GLY A 135 6.94 1.97 5.73
CA GLY A 135 5.61 1.81 5.12
C GLY A 135 5.00 0.46 5.47
N ASP A 136 4.54 -0.27 4.46
CA ASP A 136 3.96 -1.61 4.62
C ASP A 136 5.03 -2.70 4.86
N PHE A 137 6.29 -2.41 4.55
CA PHE A 137 7.42 -3.27 4.87
C PHE A 137 7.85 -3.09 6.33
N ALA A 138 8.21 -4.19 6.99
CA ALA A 138 8.81 -4.14 8.30
C ALA A 138 9.83 -5.27 8.50
N ALA A 139 10.68 -5.13 9.51
CA ALA A 139 11.61 -6.19 9.89
C ALA A 139 11.89 -6.17 11.39
N ASP A 140 12.06 -7.36 11.96
CA ASP A 140 12.69 -7.55 13.26
C ASP A 140 14.02 -8.29 13.10
N LYS A 141 14.71 -8.66 14.18
CA LYS A 141 16.05 -9.30 14.07
C LYS A 141 16.03 -10.69 13.40
N TYR A 142 14.86 -11.27 13.15
CA TYR A 142 14.70 -12.64 12.64
C TYR A 142 13.89 -12.74 11.35
N SER A 143 12.99 -11.79 11.11
CA SER A 143 11.96 -11.90 10.08
C SER A 143 11.77 -10.59 9.31
N LEU A 144 11.45 -10.73 8.03
CA LEU A 144 10.91 -9.68 7.18
C LEU A 144 9.39 -9.79 7.14
N TYR A 145 8.74 -8.65 7.01
CA TYR A 145 7.30 -8.52 6.98
C TYR A 145 6.86 -7.60 5.85
N TYR A 146 5.72 -7.92 5.27
CA TYR A 146 5.00 -7.06 4.35
C TYR A 146 3.51 -7.18 4.64
N GLU A 147 2.85 -6.04 4.77
CA GLU A 147 1.43 -5.95 5.15
C GLU A 147 1.10 -6.76 6.43
N GLY A 148 1.95 -6.69 7.44
CA GLY A 148 1.77 -7.39 8.71
C GLY A 148 1.99 -8.91 8.66
N LYS A 149 2.41 -9.47 7.51
CA LYS A 149 2.67 -10.90 7.34
C LYS A 149 4.15 -11.17 7.17
N ARG A 150 4.64 -12.25 7.79
CA ARG A 150 6.02 -12.71 7.60
C ARG A 150 6.21 -13.17 6.16
N THR A 151 7.23 -12.64 5.50
CA THR A 151 7.58 -12.98 4.11
C THR A 151 8.85 -13.81 4.01
N ASP A 152 9.87 -13.51 4.82
CA ASP A 152 11.16 -14.20 4.78
C ASP A 152 11.91 -14.07 6.12
N SER A 153 13.05 -14.75 6.24
CA SER A 153 14.02 -14.55 7.31
C SER A 153 14.82 -13.26 7.12
N ASN A 154 15.15 -12.61 8.23
CA ASN A 154 16.01 -11.44 8.25
C ASN A 154 17.45 -11.80 8.68
N GLN A 155 18.19 -12.47 7.81
CA GLN A 155 19.59 -12.80 8.11
C GLN A 155 20.60 -11.77 7.60
N GLN A 156 20.22 -10.90 6.65
CA GLN A 156 21.17 -10.06 5.92
C GLN A 156 20.67 -8.65 5.59
N LEU A 157 19.51 -8.24 6.12
CA LEU A 157 19.00 -6.88 5.89
C LEU A 157 19.96 -5.85 6.48
N ASN A 158 20.51 -5.00 5.62
CA ASN A 158 21.27 -3.85 6.07
C ASN A 158 20.35 -2.66 6.30
N ARG A 159 19.75 -2.64 7.50
CA ARG A 159 18.78 -1.63 7.94
C ARG A 159 19.29 -0.19 7.86
N ARG A 160 20.60 0.03 7.94
CA ARG A 160 21.20 1.38 7.84
C ARG A 160 21.17 1.94 6.43
N THR A 161 21.20 1.05 5.44
CA THR A 161 21.23 1.42 4.01
C THR A 161 19.91 1.17 3.31
N LEU A 162 18.96 0.53 4.00
CA LEU A 162 17.63 0.23 3.48
C LEU A 162 16.90 1.54 3.18
N ARG A 163 16.42 1.67 1.95
CA ARG A 163 15.70 2.83 1.44
C ARG A 163 14.78 2.40 0.32
N GLN A 164 13.81 3.24 0.01
CA GLN A 164 12.99 3.05 -1.18
C GLN A 164 13.83 3.21 -2.45
N VAL A 165 13.50 2.44 -3.48
CA VAL A 165 14.11 2.63 -4.80
C VAL A 165 13.54 3.89 -5.45
N GLU A 166 14.41 4.86 -5.74
CA GLU A 166 14.03 6.04 -6.51
C GLU A 166 13.95 5.66 -8.00
N PHE A 167 12.78 5.85 -8.61
CA PHE A 167 12.59 5.60 -10.03
C PHE A 167 13.08 6.79 -10.86
N ASN A 168 13.46 6.53 -12.12
CA ASN A 168 13.75 7.60 -13.08
C ASN A 168 12.54 8.57 -13.15
N PRO A 169 12.75 9.90 -13.18
CA PRO A 169 11.66 10.89 -13.19
C PRO A 169 10.61 10.74 -14.32
N GLN A 170 10.93 10.01 -15.40
CA GLN A 170 9.96 9.69 -16.44
C GLN A 170 8.84 8.74 -15.96
N TRP A 171 9.10 7.97 -14.90
CA TRP A 171 8.18 7.04 -14.28
C TRP A 171 7.46 7.70 -13.10
N LYS A 172 6.24 7.25 -12.82
CA LYS A 172 5.56 7.56 -11.58
C LYS A 172 6.29 6.88 -10.41
N PRO A 173 6.53 7.58 -9.30
CA PRO A 173 7.28 7.02 -8.16
C PRO A 173 6.53 5.85 -7.53
N ASP A 174 7.21 5.02 -6.75
CA ASP A 174 6.56 3.92 -6.03
C ASP A 174 5.73 4.44 -4.83
N TRP A 175 4.47 4.77 -5.06
CA TRP A 175 3.58 5.26 -3.97
C TRP A 175 3.23 4.17 -2.95
N LEU A 176 3.32 2.92 -3.38
CA LEU A 176 2.89 1.76 -2.61
C LEU A 176 4.01 1.20 -1.73
N GLY A 177 5.25 1.71 -1.86
CA GLY A 177 6.38 1.19 -1.10
C GLY A 177 6.69 -0.27 -1.40
N LEU A 178 6.38 -0.74 -2.62
CA LEU A 178 6.55 -2.14 -3.02
C LEU A 178 8.02 -2.53 -3.09
N ILE A 179 8.91 -1.58 -3.41
CA ILE A 179 10.29 -1.88 -3.75
C ILE A 179 11.27 -1.07 -2.90
N LEU A 180 11.94 -1.78 -2.00
CA LEU A 180 13.05 -1.27 -1.21
C LEU A 180 14.37 -1.86 -1.67
N ARG A 181 15.47 -1.21 -1.34
CA ARG A 181 16.81 -1.77 -1.52
C ARG A 181 17.71 -1.41 -0.36
N ASP A 182 18.66 -2.27 -0.06
CA ASP A 182 19.80 -1.95 0.77
C ASP A 182 21.09 -1.98 -0.06
N LYS A 183 22.24 -2.10 0.61
CA LYS A 183 23.55 -2.18 -0.06
C LYS A 183 23.75 -3.49 -0.84
N HIS A 184 23.08 -4.57 -0.45
CA HIS A 184 23.33 -5.93 -0.92
C HIS A 184 22.14 -6.52 -1.69
N TYR A 185 20.92 -6.17 -1.29
CA TYR A 185 19.70 -6.81 -1.81
C TYR A 185 18.64 -5.79 -2.20
N LEU A 186 17.78 -6.23 -3.11
CA LEU A 186 16.50 -5.63 -3.41
C LEU A 186 15.44 -6.35 -2.56
N TYR A 187 14.35 -5.65 -2.25
CA TYR A 187 13.21 -6.23 -1.56
C TYR A 187 11.96 -5.81 -2.29
N ALA A 188 11.17 -6.78 -2.74
CA ALA A 188 9.91 -6.54 -3.42
C ALA A 188 8.78 -7.24 -2.64
N ASN A 189 7.75 -6.50 -2.24
CA ASN A 189 6.63 -7.00 -1.42
C ASN A 189 7.09 -7.83 -0.21
N GLY A 190 8.13 -7.36 0.49
CA GLY A 190 8.69 -8.07 1.64
C GLY A 190 9.67 -9.20 1.32
N GLN A 191 9.83 -9.60 0.07
CA GLN A 191 10.68 -10.72 -0.32
C GLN A 191 12.06 -10.23 -0.76
N ARG A 192 13.11 -10.91 -0.30
CA ARG A 192 14.48 -10.60 -0.70
C ARG A 192 14.74 -11.03 -2.15
N LEU A 193 15.44 -10.17 -2.87
CA LEU A 193 15.86 -10.33 -4.25
C LEU A 193 17.33 -9.96 -4.41
N ASP A 194 18.00 -10.62 -5.34
CA ASP A 194 19.40 -10.35 -5.68
C ASP A 194 19.52 -9.18 -6.69
N ASP A 195 20.76 -8.78 -6.96
CA ASP A 195 21.15 -7.81 -7.99
C ASP A 195 20.48 -6.43 -7.89
N PRO A 196 20.45 -5.76 -6.71
CA PRO A 196 19.76 -4.49 -6.52
C PRO A 196 20.24 -3.36 -7.43
N ASP A 197 21.49 -3.44 -7.89
CA ASP A 197 22.10 -2.42 -8.75
C ASP A 197 21.67 -2.52 -10.22
N THR A 198 21.07 -3.65 -10.60
CA THR A 198 20.56 -3.87 -11.96
C THR A 198 19.07 -3.57 -12.10
N PHE A 199 18.43 -3.15 -11.00
CA PHE A 199 17.01 -2.84 -11.00
C PHE A 199 16.69 -1.72 -12.00
N THR A 200 15.72 -1.96 -12.88
CA THR A 200 15.22 -0.96 -13.81
C THR A 200 13.72 -1.12 -14.05
N VAL A 201 13.01 0.00 -14.11
CA VAL A 201 11.61 0.04 -14.53
C VAL A 201 11.57 0.02 -16.05
N LEU A 202 10.91 -1.00 -16.61
CA LEU A 202 10.76 -1.20 -18.05
C LEU A 202 9.56 -0.44 -18.61
N ALA A 203 8.45 -0.47 -17.87
CA ALA A 203 7.20 0.13 -18.30
C ALA A 203 6.26 0.37 -17.12
N GLN A 204 5.38 1.35 -17.26
CA GLN A 204 4.24 1.55 -16.37
C GLN A 204 2.95 1.69 -17.17
N LYS A 205 1.86 1.15 -16.65
CA LYS A 205 0.52 1.36 -17.20
C LYS A 205 -0.49 1.70 -16.11
N SER A 206 -1.16 2.83 -16.27
CA SER A 206 -2.25 3.24 -15.38
C SER A 206 -3.41 2.24 -15.44
N TRP A 207 -4.06 2.00 -14.29
CA TRP A 207 -5.32 1.28 -14.23
C TRP A 207 -6.50 2.09 -14.79
N ASP A 208 -6.32 3.40 -15.04
CA ASP A 208 -7.36 4.24 -15.65
C ASP A 208 -7.62 3.86 -17.12
N GLN A 209 -8.83 3.33 -17.37
CA GLN A 209 -9.29 2.91 -18.69
C GLN A 209 -9.91 4.04 -19.51
N ARG A 210 -10.09 5.25 -18.95
CA ARG A 210 -10.85 6.34 -19.57
C ARG A 210 -10.09 7.10 -20.69
N GLY A 211 -8.87 6.67 -21.02
CA GLY A 211 -8.08 7.19 -22.15
C GLY A 211 -7.51 8.61 -21.95
N LYS A 212 -6.72 9.10 -22.91
CA LYS A 212 -6.00 10.40 -22.84
C LYS A 212 -6.91 11.63 -22.76
N PHE A 213 -8.21 11.49 -23.00
CA PHE A 213 -9.18 12.59 -22.97
C PHE A 213 -9.93 12.70 -21.63
N SER A 214 -9.75 11.74 -20.72
CA SER A 214 -10.37 11.73 -19.39
C SER A 214 -9.63 12.58 -18.34
N THR A 215 -8.36 12.90 -18.60
CA THR A 215 -7.48 13.63 -17.67
C THR A 215 -7.90 15.07 -17.37
N ALA A 216 -8.96 15.59 -17.99
CA ALA A 216 -9.36 16.98 -17.83
C ALA A 216 -10.33 17.25 -16.66
N PHE A 217 -11.04 16.25 -16.13
CA PHE A 217 -12.12 16.52 -15.16
C PHE A 217 -12.31 15.42 -14.12
N ASN A 218 -11.35 15.24 -13.21
CA ASN A 218 -11.70 14.86 -11.84
C ASN A 218 -11.12 15.89 -10.86
N PRO A 219 -11.82 17.01 -10.60
CA PRO A 219 -11.30 18.15 -9.82
C PRO A 219 -11.10 17.86 -8.33
N CYS A 220 -11.21 16.61 -7.91
CA CYS A 220 -11.33 16.21 -6.52
C CYS A 220 -10.10 15.50 -5.97
N LEU A 221 -9.14 15.14 -6.82
CA LEU A 221 -7.87 14.55 -6.42
C LEU A 221 -6.75 15.21 -7.26
N PRO A 222 -5.72 15.81 -6.64
CA PRO A 222 -4.68 16.59 -7.34
C PRO A 222 -3.71 15.76 -8.19
N ALA A 223 -3.88 14.43 -8.27
CA ALA A 223 -3.05 13.54 -9.08
C ALA A 223 -3.92 12.51 -9.82
N PRO A 224 -3.50 12.01 -11.01
CA PRO A 224 -4.20 10.92 -11.69
C PRO A 224 -4.26 9.70 -10.75
N PHE A 225 -5.42 9.50 -10.13
CA PHE A 225 -5.57 8.51 -9.07
C PHE A 225 -5.87 7.13 -9.65
N GLY A 226 -5.05 6.18 -9.25
CA GLY A 226 -5.15 4.76 -9.58
C GLY A 226 -3.74 4.22 -9.62
N PRO A 227 -3.44 3.11 -8.92
CA PRO A 227 -2.13 2.52 -9.03
C PRO A 227 -1.89 2.18 -10.50
N TRP A 228 -0.64 2.27 -10.90
CA TRP A 228 -0.18 1.82 -12.20
C TRP A 228 0.49 0.48 -11.98
N ASP A 229 0.30 -0.41 -12.94
CA ASP A 229 1.17 -1.57 -12.98
C ASP A 229 2.59 -1.08 -13.30
N THR A 230 3.56 -1.49 -12.49
CA THR A 230 4.99 -1.25 -12.73
C THR A 230 5.65 -2.56 -13.12
N LEU A 231 6.05 -2.66 -14.39
CA LEU A 231 6.90 -3.73 -14.89
C LEU A 231 8.35 -3.33 -14.71
N ALA A 232 9.09 -4.12 -13.94
CA ALA A 232 10.50 -3.91 -13.65
C ALA A 232 11.29 -5.19 -13.90
N ARG A 233 12.61 -5.04 -13.99
CA ARG A 233 13.54 -6.16 -14.05
C ARG A 233 14.79 -5.92 -13.22
N THR A 234 15.42 -7.01 -12.83
CA THR A 234 16.86 -7.06 -12.53
C THR A 234 17.56 -7.84 -13.65
N GLN A 235 18.83 -8.16 -13.46
CA GLN A 235 19.53 -9.11 -14.31
C GLN A 235 18.90 -10.51 -14.27
N THR A 236 18.33 -10.90 -13.13
CA THR A 236 17.88 -12.28 -12.85
C THR A 236 16.38 -12.44 -12.68
N LYS A 237 15.61 -11.35 -12.57
CA LYS A 237 14.15 -11.39 -12.35
C LYS A 237 13.39 -10.39 -13.20
N ILE A 238 12.18 -10.78 -13.60
CA ILE A 238 11.12 -9.86 -14.04
C ILE A 238 10.10 -9.74 -12.91
N MET A 239 9.58 -8.54 -12.70
CA MET A 239 8.57 -8.26 -11.68
C MET A 239 7.44 -7.40 -12.23
N ILE A 240 6.21 -7.68 -11.80
CA ILE A 240 5.05 -6.82 -11.99
C ILE A 240 4.51 -6.44 -10.62
N ASN A 241 4.48 -5.15 -10.27
CA ASN A 241 4.02 -4.67 -8.95
C ASN A 241 4.72 -5.37 -7.77
N GLY A 242 6.03 -5.57 -7.89
CA GLY A 242 6.83 -6.29 -6.88
C GLY A 242 6.62 -7.81 -6.85
N GLU A 243 5.61 -8.34 -7.55
CA GLU A 243 5.44 -9.78 -7.72
C GLU A 243 6.45 -10.33 -8.72
N GLN A 244 7.20 -11.34 -8.30
CA GLN A 244 8.20 -11.99 -9.14
C GLN A 244 7.52 -12.90 -10.16
N LEU A 245 7.88 -12.74 -11.44
CA LEU A 245 7.46 -13.65 -12.49
C LEU A 245 8.49 -14.76 -12.66
N ASP A 246 8.01 -15.98 -12.87
CA ASP A 246 8.84 -17.10 -13.33
C ASP A 246 9.09 -16.94 -14.83
N ALA A 247 9.91 -15.95 -15.18
CA ALA A 247 10.25 -15.61 -16.55
C ALA A 247 11.74 -15.34 -16.69
N ASP A 248 12.31 -15.79 -17.80
CA ASP A 248 13.69 -15.51 -18.19
C ASP A 248 13.84 -14.03 -18.61
N PRO A 249 14.63 -13.21 -17.89
CA PRO A 249 14.71 -11.78 -18.17
C PRO A 249 15.31 -11.40 -19.52
N ASP A 250 16.06 -12.31 -20.15
CA ASP A 250 16.77 -12.05 -21.41
C ASP A 250 15.90 -12.32 -22.63
N THR A 251 14.91 -13.20 -22.49
CA THR A 251 13.97 -13.58 -23.56
C THR A 251 12.54 -13.13 -23.30
N PHE A 252 12.30 -12.46 -22.17
CA PHE A 252 11.00 -11.94 -21.77
C PHE A 252 10.38 -11.01 -22.81
N SER A 253 9.11 -11.27 -23.15
CA SER A 253 8.29 -10.33 -23.90
C SER A 253 6.83 -10.34 -23.43
N VAL A 254 6.23 -9.15 -23.36
CA VAL A 254 4.82 -9.00 -23.00
C VAL A 254 3.93 -9.46 -24.16
N VAL A 255 2.98 -10.34 -23.87
CA VAL A 255 1.98 -10.81 -24.85
C VAL A 255 0.68 -10.03 -24.71
N ARG A 256 0.17 -9.89 -23.48
CA ARG A 256 -1.02 -9.06 -23.18
C ARG A 256 -0.91 -8.46 -21.79
N TRP A 257 -1.27 -7.19 -21.68
CA TRP A 257 -1.23 -6.46 -20.42
C TRP A 257 -2.43 -5.52 -20.29
N MET A 258 -3.40 -5.95 -19.47
CA MET A 258 -4.54 -5.20 -18.98
C MET A 258 -4.27 -4.81 -17.52
N PRO A 259 -3.95 -3.55 -17.23
CA PRO A 259 -3.44 -3.17 -15.91
C PRO A 259 -4.42 -3.48 -14.78
N GLY A 260 -3.91 -4.01 -13.66
CA GLY A 260 -4.71 -4.38 -12.50
C GLY A 260 -5.69 -5.54 -12.75
N SER A 261 -5.56 -6.29 -13.85
CA SER A 261 -6.49 -7.36 -14.21
C SER A 261 -5.84 -8.58 -14.85
N LEU A 262 -4.98 -8.38 -15.87
CA LEU A 262 -4.33 -9.48 -16.57
C LEU A 262 -2.95 -9.08 -17.05
N PHE A 263 -1.96 -9.89 -16.71
CA PHE A 263 -0.62 -9.83 -17.28
C PHE A 263 -0.25 -11.20 -17.84
N THR A 264 0.12 -11.27 -19.12
CA THR A 264 0.62 -12.48 -19.77
C THR A 264 1.88 -12.13 -20.56
N TRP A 265 2.83 -13.04 -20.51
CA TRP A 265 4.15 -12.89 -21.11
C TRP A 265 4.52 -14.17 -21.83
N ARG A 266 5.64 -14.13 -22.53
CA ARG A 266 6.31 -15.31 -23.06
C ARG A 266 7.80 -15.14 -22.87
N ASP A 267 8.50 -16.25 -22.73
CA ASP A 267 9.96 -16.32 -22.68
C ASP A 267 10.46 -17.56 -23.46
N LYS A 268 11.74 -17.93 -23.28
CA LYS A 268 12.31 -19.13 -23.90
C LYS A 268 11.61 -20.45 -23.52
N ASN A 269 10.88 -20.49 -22.41
CA ASN A 269 10.18 -21.68 -21.92
C ASN A 269 8.74 -21.77 -22.45
N GLY A 270 8.21 -20.73 -23.09
CA GLY A 270 6.87 -20.70 -23.66
C GLY A 270 6.02 -19.53 -23.16
N LEU A 271 4.69 -19.70 -23.23
CA LEU A 271 3.69 -18.86 -22.56
C LEU A 271 3.58 -19.24 -21.09
#